data_AF-A0AAD9L218-F1
#
_entry.id   AF-A0AAD9L218-F1
#
_cell.length_a   1.000
_cell.length_b   1.000
_cell.length_c   1.000
_cell.angle_alpha   90.00
_cell.angle_beta   90.00
_cell.angle_gamma   90.00
#
_symmetry.space_group_name_H-M   'P 1'
#
loop_
_entity.id
_entity.type
_entity.pdbx_description
1 polymer ?
#
loop_
_entity_poly.entity_id
_entity_poly.type
_entity_poly.pdbx_seq_one_letter_code
_entity_poly.pdbx_strand_id
1 'polypeptide(L)'
;MEVSKAYTVVPPSVLKEKQDDRVSQGKVFYLMVKIYPDGVLTPYIGNLKIGDFLDISNPDGDFEKERLDKCSHLVMYAAGTGFHPHGRADTAGC
;
A
#
# COMPACT_ATOMS: atom_id res chain seq x y z
N MET A 1 24.76 -8.27 2.10
CA MET A 1 24.18 -7.16 1.30
C MET A 1 22.72 -7.10 1.66
N GLU A 2 22.30 -6.04 2.33
CA GLU A 2 20.89 -5.85 2.73
C GLU A 2 20.17 -5.17 1.57
N VAL A 3 19.10 -5.80 1.06
CA VAL A 3 18.34 -5.30 -0.09
C VAL A 3 16.97 -4.88 0.40
N SER A 4 16.74 -3.56 0.49
CA SER A 4 15.45 -2.98 0.85
C SER A 4 14.81 -2.30 -0.36
N LYS A 5 13.47 -2.28 -0.40
CA LYS A 5 12.71 -1.57 -1.42
C LYS A 5 11.44 -0.98 -0.81
N ALA A 6 11.14 0.26 -1.18
CA ALA A 6 9.92 0.92 -0.76
C ALA A 6 8.69 0.32 -1.47
N TYR A 7 7.63 0.08 -0.71
CA TYR A 7 6.31 -0.33 -1.19
C TYR A 7 5.24 0.54 -0.55
N THR A 8 4.20 0.87 -1.32
CA THR A 8 3.06 1.66 -0.83
C THR A 8 1.95 0.74 -0.35
N VAL A 9 1.42 1.01 0.84
CA VAL A 9 0.26 0.29 1.38
C VAL A 9 -0.98 0.56 0.54
N VAL A 10 -1.73 -0.50 0.22
CA VAL A 10 -3.00 -0.43 -0.50
C VAL A 10 -4.18 -0.81 0.40
N PRO A 11 -5.39 -0.31 0.10
CA PRO A 11 -6.58 -0.87 0.72
C PRO A 11 -6.78 -2.34 0.29
N PRO A 12 -7.43 -3.17 1.12
CA PRO A 12 -7.72 -4.57 0.78
C PRO A 12 -8.64 -4.72 -0.44
N SER A 13 -9.48 -3.73 -0.70
CA SER A 13 -10.38 -3.68 -1.86
C SER A 13 -10.54 -2.24 -2.32
N VAL A 14 -10.75 -2.06 -3.62
CA VAL A 14 -11.12 -0.77 -4.22
C VAL A 14 -12.59 -0.45 -3.94
N LEU A 15 -13.42 -1.48 -3.78
CA LEU A 15 -14.82 -1.32 -3.41
C LEU A 15 -14.92 -1.07 -1.90
N LYS A 16 -15.90 -0.26 -1.50
CA LYS A 16 -16.25 -0.03 -0.08
C LYS A 16 -16.90 -1.29 0.49
N GLU A 17 -16.12 -2.34 0.63
CA GLU A 17 -16.49 -3.54 1.37
C GLU A 17 -16.11 -3.40 2.84
N LYS A 18 -16.74 -4.21 3.68
CA LYS A 18 -16.49 -4.24 5.12
C LYS A 18 -15.01 -4.58 5.35
N GLN A 19 -14.22 -3.60 5.76
CA GLN A 19 -12.80 -3.82 6.03
C GLN A 19 -12.63 -4.69 7.27
N ASP A 20 -11.57 -5.49 7.24
CA ASP A 20 -11.10 -6.23 8.42
C ASP A 20 -10.70 -5.24 9.53
N ASP A 21 -11.29 -5.39 10.72
CA ASP A 21 -11.04 -4.54 11.88
C ASP A 21 -9.56 -4.51 12.29
N ARG A 22 -8.77 -5.52 11.90
CA ARG A 22 -7.32 -5.53 12.16
C ARG A 22 -6.57 -4.49 11.35
N VAL A 23 -7.12 -4.06 10.21
CA VAL A 23 -6.57 -2.99 9.37
C VAL A 23 -6.75 -1.64 10.04
N SER A 24 -7.93 -1.38 10.60
CA SER A 24 -8.18 -0.13 11.36
C SER A 24 -7.37 -0.08 12.66
N GLN A 25 -7.03 -1.24 13.24
CA GLN A 25 -6.10 -1.36 14.37
C GLN A 25 -4.62 -1.26 13.99
N GLY A 26 -4.28 -1.12 12.70
CA GLY A 26 -2.90 -1.05 12.21
C GLY A 26 -2.09 -2.34 12.38
N LYS A 27 -2.75 -3.48 12.61
CA LYS A 27 -2.08 -4.80 12.79
C LYS A 27 -1.85 -5.52 11.47
N VAL A 28 -2.59 -5.17 10.43
CA VAL A 28 -2.52 -5.76 9.10
C VAL A 28 -2.53 -4.65 8.06
N PHE A 29 -1.67 -4.78 7.05
CA PHE A 29 -1.64 -3.92 5.87
C PHE A 29 -1.54 -4.81 4.63
N TYR A 30 -1.89 -4.25 3.48
CA TYR A 30 -1.86 -4.95 2.20
C TYR A 30 -0.86 -4.26 1.29
N LEU A 31 -0.10 -5.05 0.54
CA LEU A 31 0.82 -4.59 -0.50
C LEU A 31 0.41 -5.26 -1.82
N MET A 32 0.43 -4.51 -2.92
CA MET A 32 0.30 -5.09 -4.25
C MET A 32 1.68 -5.10 -4.92
N VAL A 33 2.35 -6.25 -4.87
CA VAL A 33 3.72 -6.40 -5.38
C VAL A 33 3.69 -7.11 -6.73
N LYS A 34 4.25 -6.47 -7.76
CA LYS A 34 4.51 -7.14 -9.04
C LYS A 34 5.80 -7.95 -8.93
N ILE A 35 5.70 -9.23 -9.28
CA ILE A 35 6.85 -10.15 -9.27
C ILE A 35 7.63 -9.97 -10.57
N TYR A 36 8.90 -9.57 -10.46
CA TYR A 36 9.86 -9.57 -11.56
C TYR A 36 10.81 -10.76 -11.38
N PRO A 37 10.81 -11.76 -12.28
CA PRO A 37 11.63 -12.97 -12.15
C PRO A 37 13.12 -12.68 -12.07
N ASP A 38 13.60 -11.70 -12.84
CA ASP A 38 15.01 -11.27 -12.86
C ASP A 38 15.34 -10.22 -11.78
N GLY A 39 14.36 -9.90 -10.92
CA GLY A 39 14.54 -8.97 -9.81
C GLY A 39 15.27 -9.62 -8.64
N VAL A 40 15.96 -8.84 -7.81
CA VAL A 40 16.66 -9.37 -6.63
C VAL A 40 15.68 -9.66 -5.48
N LEU A 41 14.76 -8.73 -5.20
CA LEU A 41 13.85 -8.82 -4.04
C LEU A 41 12.50 -9.48 -4.36
N THR A 42 11.97 -9.23 -5.56
CA THR A 42 10.60 -9.65 -5.88
C THR A 42 10.41 -11.17 -6.01
N PRO A 43 11.39 -11.98 -6.48
CA PRO A 43 11.27 -13.44 -6.41
C PRO A 43 11.28 -13.97 -4.98
N TYR A 44 12.01 -13.31 -4.07
CA TYR A 44 11.98 -13.69 -2.65
C TYR A 44 10.58 -13.48 -2.07
N ILE A 45 9.99 -12.29 -2.29
CA ILE A 45 8.61 -11.99 -1.88
C ILE A 45 7.61 -12.96 -2.51
N GLY A 46 7.79 -13.32 -3.79
CA GLY A 46 6.90 -14.26 -4.49
C GLY A 46 6.96 -15.70 -3.98
N ASN A 47 8.02 -16.06 -3.24
CA ASN A 47 8.20 -17.40 -2.66
C ASN A 47 7.87 -17.47 -1.16
N LEU A 48 7.52 -16.34 -0.52
CA LEU A 48 7.10 -16.32 0.88
C LEU A 48 5.83 -17.14 1.11
N LYS A 49 5.81 -17.86 2.22
CA LYS A 49 4.68 -18.67 2.68
C LYS A 49 4.01 -18.01 3.88
N ILE A 50 2.76 -18.40 4.11
CA ILE A 50 2.01 -17.97 5.29
C ILE A 50 2.76 -18.45 6.54
N GLY A 51 3.08 -17.52 7.44
CA GLY A 51 3.86 -17.78 8.65
C GLY A 51 5.34 -17.39 8.56
N ASP A 52 5.83 -17.04 7.36
CA ASP A 52 7.17 -16.49 7.20
C ASP A 52 7.24 -15.04 7.72
N PHE A 53 8.45 -14.59 8.04
CA PHE A 53 8.72 -13.26 8.56
C PHE A 53 9.43 -12.41 7.51
N LEU A 54 9.12 -11.11 7.52
CA LEU A 54 9.76 -10.09 6.69
C LEU A 54 10.07 -8.88 7.59
N ASP A 55 11.29 -8.37 7.50
CA ASP A 55 11.66 -7.13 8.19
C ASP A 55 11.10 -5.92 7.44
N ILE A 56 10.41 -5.05 8.18
CA ILE A 56 9.71 -3.89 7.64
C ILE A 56 10.21 -2.65 8.35
N SER A 57 10.69 -1.68 7.58
CA SER A 57 11.11 -0.38 8.10
C SER A 57 9.91 0.47 8.53
N ASN A 58 10.18 1.56 9.23
CA ASN A 58 9.15 2.55 9.52
C ASN A 58 8.54 3.11 8.22
N PRO A 59 7.25 3.49 8.22
CA PRO A 59 6.62 4.14 7.09
C PRO A 59 7.32 5.47 6.80
N ASP A 60 7.57 5.73 5.52
CA ASP A 60 8.21 6.93 5.01
C ASP A 60 7.38 7.50 3.85
N GLY A 61 7.14 8.81 3.85
CA GLY A 61 6.30 9.50 2.88
C GLY A 61 5.72 10.82 3.39
N ASP A 62 5.70 11.83 2.51
CA ASP A 62 5.21 13.19 2.76
C ASP A 62 3.78 13.42 2.23
N PHE A 63 3.03 12.33 2.03
CA PHE A 63 1.69 12.42 1.44
C PHE A 63 0.66 12.98 2.45
N GLU A 64 0.36 14.27 2.30
CA GLU A 64 -0.64 14.97 3.11
C GLU A 64 -2.07 14.74 2.58
N LYS A 65 -2.88 14.03 3.36
CA LYS A 65 -4.30 13.79 3.03
C LYS A 65 -5.12 15.08 2.91
N GLU A 66 -4.79 16.10 3.69
CA GLU A 66 -5.45 17.41 3.72
C GLU A 66 -5.41 18.13 2.37
N ARG A 67 -4.45 17.78 1.51
CA ARG A 67 -4.38 18.29 0.14
C ARG A 67 -5.52 17.76 -0.72
N LEU A 68 -5.98 16.53 -0.47
CA LEU A 68 -7.11 15.94 -1.20
C LEU A 68 -8.45 16.56 -0.77
N ASP A 69 -8.61 16.93 0.50
CA ASP A 69 -9.86 17.54 1.00
C ASP A 69 -10.16 18.91 0.38
N LYS A 70 -9.12 19.61 -0.09
CA LYS A 70 -9.21 20.91 -0.76
C LYS A 70 -9.28 20.80 -2.29
N CYS A 71 -9.17 19.59 -2.85
CA CYS A 71 -9.18 19.37 -4.29
C CYS A 71 -10.59 19.08 -4.81
N SER A 72 -11.08 19.92 -5.73
CA SER A 72 -12.38 19.71 -6.41
C SER A 72 -12.29 18.74 -7.60
N HIS A 73 -11.13 18.65 -8.24
CA HIS A 73 -10.88 17.77 -9.37
C HIS A 73 -9.53 17.05 -9.17
N LEU A 74 -9.58 15.73 -9.03
CA LEU A 74 -8.40 14.88 -8.88
C LEU A 74 -8.15 14.12 -10.18
N VAL A 75 -6.94 14.28 -10.75
CA VAL A 75 -6.49 13.54 -11.92
C VAL A 75 -5.29 12.70 -11.52
N MET A 76 -5.40 11.39 -11.68
CA MET A 76 -4.34 10.43 -11.34
C MET A 76 -3.70 9.91 -12.63
N TYR A 77 -2.40 10.16 -12.80
CA TYR A 77 -1.61 9.58 -13.88
C TYR A 77 -0.95 8.30 -13.38
N ALA A 78 -1.50 7.15 -13.77
CA ALA A 78 -0.99 5.83 -13.40
C ALA A 78 -0.38 5.12 -14.61
N ALA A 79 0.91 4.77 -14.54
CA ALA A 79 1.58 3.93 -15.53
C ALA A 79 2.07 2.62 -14.89
N GLY A 80 1.76 1.47 -15.48
CA GLY A 80 2.17 0.15 -14.97
C GLY A 80 1.55 -0.19 -13.61
N THR A 81 2.35 -0.51 -12.60
CA THR A 81 1.89 -0.74 -11.21
C THR A 81 1.37 0.52 -10.51
N GLY A 82 1.35 1.66 -11.20
CA GLY A 82 0.77 2.93 -10.74
C GLY A 82 -0.74 2.90 -10.48
N PHE A 83 -1.44 1.80 -10.75
CA PHE A 83 -2.83 1.58 -10.32
C PHE A 83 -2.94 1.21 -8.83
N HIS A 84 -2.04 1.74 -7.98
CA HIS A 84 -2.22 1.71 -6.53
C HIS A 84 -3.20 2.81 -6.16
N PRO A 85 -4.33 2.51 -5.49
CA PRO A 85 -5.26 3.55 -5.09
C PRO A 85 -4.54 4.44 -4.09
N HIS A 86 -4.24 5.67 -4.51
CA HIS A 86 -3.75 6.71 -3.61
C HIS A 86 -4.85 6.99 -2.58
N GLY A 87 -4.64 6.52 -1.35
CA GLY A 87 -5.22 7.10 -0.14
C GLY A 87 -6.72 6.93 0.06
N ARG A 88 -7.07 6.11 1.04
CA ARG A 88 -8.35 6.15 1.76
C ARG A 88 -8.60 7.57 2.30
N ALA A 89 -9.54 8.29 1.70
CA ALA A 89 -10.18 9.47 2.29
C ALA A 89 -11.19 8.97 3.33
N ASP A 90 -10.71 8.79 4.57
CA ASP A 90 -11.60 8.62 5.72
C ASP A 90 -12.12 10.01 6.12
N THR A 91 -13.30 10.36 5.63
CA THR A 91 -14.13 11.37 6.28
C THR A 91 -14.60 10.82 7.63
N ALA A 92 -13.87 11.17 8.69
CA ALA A 92 -14.33 11.03 10.06
C ALA A 92 -14.99 12.35 10.50
N GLY A 93 -16.31 12.29 10.66
CA GLY A 93 -17.13 13.05 11.63
C GLY A 93 -16.96 14.57 11.74
N CYS A 94 -17.97 15.30 11.25
CA CYS A 94 -18.64 16.35 12.04
C CYS A 94 -19.96 15.79 12.57
#